data_AF-A0A8S0VUC2-F1
#
_entry.id   AF-A0A8S0VUC2-F1
#
_cell.length_a   1.000
_cell.length_b   1.000
_cell.length_c   1.000
_cell.angle_alpha   90.00
_cell.angle_beta   90.00
_cell.angle_gamma   90.00
#
_symmetry.space_group_name_H-M   'P 1'
#
loop_
_entity.id
_entity.type
_entity.pdbx_description
1 polymer ?
#
loop_
_entity_poly.entity_id
_entity_poly.type
_entity_poly.pdbx_seq_one_letter_code
_entity_poly.pdbx_strand_id
1 'polypeptide(L)'
;MIANRIQFDAVKHDIFHPNQLGGIRQRSTEDAGLILTHLVRAGWVKGLQTSALAFHFSRRRDAYNPSLDLGPIGGTWAFYFDRGLTFHEHVHYYATKAFTTVQAMRMLYATKAFTTVQAMRMLGNSTRGLSPKQRRLLYRSCVVPIATYGYRLWYFDGARNKGAMNQLKRMQRKAALWITGAFRTSPTGGLEALAGLIPVHLMLKKLATRAVYRVATLSDTHPLRSMMGEGLLKRAAPHARSAALMTPAMRGKVKSTVMEVDERVHTLTESFEPFAPEARPGDRLLDRHADRLHFDECDPGQDRRPYLDELIAKARADPLTVLAATDGSVPQSNQYQAASAAIIYKGHRELERTRYVSGRVTAPDAELNAISCAVRLAVKQANCQHIMVFTDSMGSAHRAVDPGVHSGQAFSLSVCRALQEWFEADDLRRITFVYVPSAMRWDIHDTLRSQAAHSVLDSWSSTFQDPTYRGSEFLELQQPDGRPLQPSYLNGGPWLSTFGHSITEFARVCRCITGHTPIGAYYRRFKINEPHGCTCGAALQSRQHILFRCRDRYSVHYPCFLGDIASFMKYNPTAFGFNRDPSGVG
;
A
#
# COMPACT_ATOMS: atom_id res chain seq x y z
N MET A 1 13.44 -18.09 10.54
CA MET A 1 14.26 -18.89 9.61
C MET A 1 13.76 -20.33 9.52
N ILE A 2 13.68 -21.07 10.64
CA ILE A 2 13.26 -22.48 10.70
C ILE A 2 11.88 -22.74 10.06
N ALA A 3 10.84 -21.97 10.42
CA ALA A 3 9.51 -22.18 9.86
C ALA A 3 9.45 -22.07 8.32
N ASN A 4 10.23 -21.15 7.73
CA ASN A 4 10.31 -20.99 6.28
C ASN A 4 11.05 -22.16 5.62
N ARG A 5 12.10 -22.68 6.26
CA ARG A 5 12.84 -23.86 5.78
C ARG A 5 11.98 -25.11 5.86
N ILE A 6 11.30 -25.37 6.99
CA ILE A 6 10.38 -26.49 7.16
C ILE A 6 9.27 -26.45 6.11
N GLN A 7 8.63 -25.29 5.90
CA GLN A 7 7.59 -25.16 4.89
C GLN A 7 8.13 -25.39 3.47
N PHE A 8 9.35 -24.92 3.18
CA PHE A 8 9.99 -25.15 1.88
C PHE A 8 10.27 -26.64 1.65
N ASP A 9 10.92 -27.31 2.62
CA ASP A 9 11.25 -28.74 2.52
C ASP A 9 9.97 -29.60 2.47
N ALA A 10 8.94 -29.26 3.25
CA ALA A 10 7.65 -29.95 3.22
C ALA A 10 6.91 -29.81 1.87
N VAL A 11 7.02 -28.67 1.20
CA VAL A 11 6.49 -28.51 -0.17
C VAL A 11 7.36 -29.24 -1.19
N LYS A 12 8.69 -29.21 -1.03
CA LYS A 12 9.65 -29.87 -1.93
C LYS A 12 9.49 -31.39 -1.92
N HIS A 13 9.18 -31.98 -0.76
CA HIS A 13 9.01 -33.41 -0.56
C HIS A 13 7.54 -33.86 -0.57
N ASP A 14 6.63 -33.02 -1.10
CA ASP A 14 5.19 -33.32 -1.24
C ASP A 14 4.50 -33.80 0.06
N ILE A 15 4.96 -33.30 1.23
CA ILE A 15 4.40 -33.65 2.54
C ILE A 15 2.98 -33.08 2.69
N PHE A 16 2.72 -31.91 2.09
CA PHE A 16 1.39 -31.30 2.14
C PHE A 16 0.50 -31.80 1.01
N HIS A 17 -0.78 -32.02 1.31
CA HIS A 17 -1.75 -32.36 0.29
C HIS A 17 -1.81 -31.26 -0.80
N PRO A 18 -1.83 -31.60 -2.10
CA PRO A 18 -1.77 -30.63 -3.19
C PRO A 18 -2.84 -29.53 -3.07
N ASN A 19 -4.06 -29.88 -2.67
CA ASN A 19 -5.18 -28.95 -2.49
C ASN A 19 -5.30 -28.31 -1.10
N GLN A 20 -4.35 -28.55 -0.19
CA GLN A 20 -4.40 -27.95 1.14
C GLN A 20 -4.23 -26.44 1.05
N LEU A 21 -5.16 -25.69 1.66
CA LEU A 21 -5.13 -24.24 1.76
C LEU A 21 -5.12 -23.85 3.25
N GLY A 22 -4.35 -22.82 3.60
CA GLY A 22 -4.10 -22.45 4.99
C GLY A 22 -2.98 -23.29 5.65
N GLY A 23 -2.25 -22.67 6.57
CA GLY A 23 -1.11 -23.29 7.25
C GLY A 23 0.14 -23.51 6.38
N ILE A 24 0.09 -23.15 5.10
CA ILE A 24 1.19 -23.25 4.13
C ILE A 24 1.45 -21.85 3.55
N ARG A 25 2.74 -21.52 3.33
CA ARG A 25 3.15 -20.26 2.72
C ARG A 25 2.38 -19.99 1.42
N GLN A 26 1.98 -18.73 1.21
CA GLN A 26 1.21 -18.25 0.05
C GLN A 26 -0.20 -18.85 -0.15
N ARG A 27 -0.60 -19.87 0.62
CA ARG A 27 -1.92 -20.52 0.50
C ARG A 27 -2.88 -19.96 1.54
N SER A 28 -3.72 -19.00 1.15
CA SER A 28 -4.63 -18.30 2.07
C SER A 28 -6.05 -18.86 2.04
N THR A 29 -6.84 -18.55 3.08
CA THR A 29 -8.29 -18.81 3.09
C THR A 29 -9.02 -18.00 2.01
N GLU A 30 -8.47 -16.85 1.61
CA GLU A 30 -9.00 -16.08 0.48
C GLU A 30 -8.91 -16.90 -0.81
N ASP A 31 -7.80 -17.60 -1.06
CA ASP A 31 -7.61 -18.47 -2.23
C ASP A 31 -8.64 -19.60 -2.29
N ALA A 32 -8.97 -20.19 -1.12
CA ALA A 32 -10.02 -21.20 -1.03
C ALA A 32 -11.38 -20.63 -1.48
N GLY A 33 -11.71 -19.42 -1.04
CA GLY A 33 -12.91 -18.72 -1.48
C GLY A 33 -12.89 -18.39 -2.97
N LEU A 34 -11.74 -18.02 -3.54
CA LEU A 34 -11.60 -17.76 -4.98
C LEU A 34 -11.86 -19.01 -5.82
N ILE A 35 -11.29 -20.15 -5.42
CA ILE A 35 -11.50 -21.43 -6.09
C ILE A 35 -12.98 -21.82 -6.00
N LEU A 36 -13.56 -21.82 -4.79
CA LEU A 36 -14.96 -22.19 -4.59
C LEU A 36 -15.92 -21.32 -5.41
N THR A 37 -15.75 -20.00 -5.37
CA THR A 37 -16.62 -19.06 -6.10
C THR A 37 -16.48 -19.21 -7.61
N HIS A 38 -15.28 -19.50 -8.12
CA HIS A 38 -15.08 -19.80 -9.53
C HIS A 38 -15.74 -21.12 -9.94
N LEU A 39 -15.56 -22.20 -9.17
CA LEU A 39 -16.16 -23.51 -9.45
C LEU A 39 -17.69 -23.44 -9.52
N VAL A 40 -18.32 -22.71 -8.61
CA VAL A 40 -19.77 -22.49 -8.58
C VAL A 40 -20.24 -21.77 -9.85
N ARG A 41 -19.60 -20.63 -10.17
CA ARG A 41 -19.99 -19.82 -11.34
C ARG A 41 -19.74 -20.53 -12.66
N ALA A 42 -18.63 -21.27 -12.78
CA ALA A 42 -18.35 -22.11 -13.93
C ALA A 42 -19.37 -23.25 -14.07
N GLY A 43 -19.84 -23.82 -12.95
CA GLY A 43 -20.91 -24.82 -12.94
C GLY A 43 -22.23 -24.27 -13.46
N TRP A 44 -22.65 -23.08 -13.01
CA TRP A 44 -23.90 -22.44 -13.47
C TRP A 44 -23.91 -22.15 -14.97
N VAL A 45 -22.78 -21.72 -15.54
CA VAL A 45 -22.67 -21.49 -16.99
C VAL A 45 -22.84 -22.79 -17.79
N LYS A 46 -22.51 -23.94 -17.20
CA LYS A 46 -22.76 -25.28 -17.77
C LYS A 46 -24.18 -25.80 -17.48
N GLY A 47 -25.07 -25.00 -16.90
CA GLY A 47 -26.42 -25.41 -16.52
C GLY A 47 -26.47 -26.35 -15.30
N LEU A 48 -25.36 -26.49 -14.56
CA LEU A 48 -25.30 -27.36 -13.40
C LEU A 48 -25.84 -26.64 -12.16
N GLN A 49 -26.55 -27.38 -11.31
CA GLN A 49 -26.76 -26.99 -9.93
C GLN A 49 -25.51 -27.31 -9.11
N THR A 50 -25.06 -26.36 -8.29
CA THR A 50 -23.81 -26.48 -7.54
C THR A 50 -24.07 -26.39 -6.05
N SER A 51 -23.61 -27.38 -5.29
CA SER A 51 -23.69 -27.39 -3.83
C SER A 51 -22.31 -27.52 -3.20
N ALA A 52 -22.16 -27.01 -1.98
CA ALA A 52 -20.93 -27.10 -1.22
C ALA A 52 -21.19 -27.88 0.06
N LEU A 53 -20.40 -28.93 0.28
CA LEU A 53 -20.40 -29.72 1.51
C LEU A 53 -19.17 -29.32 2.32
N ALA A 54 -19.31 -29.06 3.62
CA ALA A 54 -18.14 -28.77 4.43
C ALA A 54 -18.26 -29.25 5.87
N PHE A 55 -17.12 -29.69 6.40
CA PHE A 55 -16.98 -30.44 7.64
C PHE A 55 -16.23 -29.62 8.69
N HIS A 56 -16.63 -29.75 9.96
CA HIS A 56 -15.94 -29.19 11.11
C HIS A 56 -15.34 -30.32 11.95
N PHE A 57 -14.07 -30.19 12.32
CA PHE A 57 -13.37 -31.14 13.19
C PHE A 57 -12.77 -30.38 14.37
N SER A 58 -13.16 -30.75 15.59
CA SER A 58 -12.52 -30.26 16.82
C SER A 58 -11.11 -30.85 16.94
N ARG A 59 -10.14 -30.04 17.40
CA ARG A 59 -8.76 -30.51 17.66
C ARG A 59 -8.58 -31.11 19.07
N ARG A 60 -9.61 -31.09 19.92
CA ARG A 60 -9.56 -31.67 21.27
C ARG A 60 -9.98 -33.13 21.20
N ARG A 61 -9.13 -34.04 21.74
CA ARG A 61 -9.34 -35.51 21.71
C ARG A 61 -10.69 -35.94 22.30
N ASP A 62 -11.20 -35.20 23.28
CA ASP A 62 -12.35 -35.65 24.09
C ASP A 62 -13.60 -34.76 23.91
N ALA A 63 -13.61 -33.87 22.91
CA ALA A 63 -14.75 -33.02 22.64
C ALA A 63 -15.66 -33.65 21.58
N TYR A 64 -16.93 -33.90 21.93
CA TYR A 64 -18.00 -34.10 20.95
C TYR A 64 -17.94 -32.97 19.92
N ASN A 65 -17.87 -33.29 18.62
CA ASN A 65 -17.93 -32.27 17.58
C ASN A 65 -19.27 -31.55 17.74
N PRO A 66 -19.30 -30.26 18.15
CA PRO A 66 -20.56 -29.59 18.42
C PRO A 66 -21.42 -29.59 17.16
N SER A 67 -22.73 -29.79 17.32
CA SER A 67 -23.70 -29.45 16.28
C SER A 67 -23.49 -27.97 15.93
N LEU A 68 -23.40 -27.70 14.64
CA LEU A 68 -23.00 -26.39 14.17
C LEU A 68 -24.14 -25.37 14.36
N ASP A 69 -24.11 -24.62 15.46
CA ASP A 69 -25.06 -23.53 15.71
C ASP A 69 -24.63 -22.28 14.92
N LEU A 70 -25.42 -21.94 13.90
CA LEU A 70 -25.26 -20.74 13.08
C LEU A 70 -26.11 -19.59 13.62
N GLY A 71 -26.24 -19.46 14.95
CA GLY A 71 -26.96 -18.38 15.62
C GLY A 71 -26.78 -17.02 14.94
N PRO A 72 -27.74 -16.09 15.06
CA PRO A 72 -27.63 -14.81 14.39
C PRO A 72 -26.41 -14.07 14.98
N ILE A 73 -25.32 -14.06 14.21
CA ILE A 73 -24.10 -13.28 14.45
C ILE A 73 -23.17 -13.89 15.51
N GLY A 74 -22.01 -14.39 15.05
CA GLY A 74 -20.78 -14.43 15.88
C GLY A 74 -20.09 -15.79 15.97
N GLY A 75 -19.28 -16.14 14.98
CA GLY A 75 -18.38 -17.29 15.07
C GLY A 75 -17.90 -17.74 13.71
N THR A 76 -16.73 -18.34 13.68
CA THR A 76 -15.95 -18.85 12.54
C THR A 76 -16.78 -19.54 11.46
N TRP A 77 -16.41 -19.33 10.18
CA TRP A 77 -16.95 -20.02 9.00
C TRP A 77 -17.16 -21.50 9.26
N ALA A 78 -18.41 -21.95 9.21
CA ALA A 78 -18.71 -23.37 9.25
C ALA A 78 -20.00 -23.69 8.49
N PHE A 79 -20.01 -24.88 7.89
CA PHE A 79 -21.04 -25.38 6.98
C PHE A 79 -21.77 -26.55 7.65
N TYR A 80 -23.06 -26.65 7.37
CA TYR A 80 -24.04 -27.46 8.11
C TYR A 80 -24.13 -28.90 7.59
N PHE A 81 -24.44 -29.84 8.48
CA PHE A 81 -24.87 -31.21 8.16
C PHE A 81 -26.20 -31.50 8.84
N ASP A 82 -27.13 -32.07 8.07
CA ASP A 82 -28.40 -32.61 8.55
C ASP A 82 -28.31 -34.14 8.67
N ARG A 83 -28.97 -34.71 9.68
CA ARG A 83 -29.03 -36.15 9.97
C ARG A 83 -29.98 -36.93 9.04
N GLY A 84 -30.65 -36.27 8.10
CA GLY A 84 -31.67 -36.91 7.24
C GLY A 84 -31.32 -37.18 5.77
N LEU A 85 -30.21 -36.64 5.22
CA LEU A 85 -29.76 -36.85 3.83
C LEU A 85 -30.86 -36.77 2.74
N THR A 86 -31.84 -35.85 2.84
CA THR A 86 -32.79 -35.58 1.74
C THR A 86 -32.08 -34.75 0.66
N PHE A 87 -31.47 -35.45 -0.29
CA PHE A 87 -30.45 -34.93 -1.20
C PHE A 87 -30.93 -33.81 -2.16
N HIS A 88 -32.21 -33.75 -2.52
CA HIS A 88 -32.72 -32.83 -3.54
C HIS A 88 -33.09 -31.43 -3.01
N GLU A 89 -33.70 -31.34 -1.82
CA GLU A 89 -34.11 -30.05 -1.24
C GLU A 89 -32.91 -29.26 -0.68
N HIS A 90 -31.92 -29.98 -0.14
CA HIS A 90 -30.71 -29.39 0.43
C HIS A 90 -29.76 -28.79 -0.62
N VAL A 91 -29.64 -29.43 -1.78
CA VAL A 91 -28.83 -28.96 -2.91
C VAL A 91 -29.34 -27.60 -3.42
N HIS A 92 -30.67 -27.44 -3.52
CA HIS A 92 -31.33 -26.19 -3.88
C HIS A 92 -31.16 -25.09 -2.81
N TYR A 93 -31.28 -25.45 -1.52
CA TYR A 93 -31.09 -24.53 -0.40
C TYR A 93 -29.63 -24.02 -0.28
N TYR A 94 -28.63 -24.90 -0.43
CA TYR A 94 -27.20 -24.53 -0.35
C TYR A 94 -26.67 -23.82 -1.60
N ALA A 95 -27.15 -24.15 -2.80
CA ALA A 95 -26.80 -23.40 -4.01
C ALA A 95 -27.19 -21.92 -3.89
N THR A 96 -28.36 -21.66 -3.30
CA THR A 96 -28.86 -20.32 -3.00
C THR A 96 -28.08 -19.69 -1.84
N LYS A 97 -27.75 -20.46 -0.79
CA LYS A 97 -27.00 -19.95 0.37
C LYS A 97 -25.50 -19.74 0.15
N ALA A 98 -24.85 -20.39 -0.82
CA ALA A 98 -23.45 -20.12 -1.17
C ALA A 98 -23.24 -18.68 -1.67
N PHE A 99 -24.24 -18.12 -2.37
CA PHE A 99 -24.26 -16.72 -2.75
C PHE A 99 -24.69 -15.81 -1.59
N THR A 100 -25.66 -16.23 -0.76
CA THR A 100 -25.97 -15.49 0.48
C THR A 100 -24.82 -15.52 1.48
N THR A 101 -23.89 -16.49 1.43
CA THR A 101 -22.69 -16.50 2.29
C THR A 101 -21.65 -15.54 1.77
N VAL A 102 -21.43 -15.39 0.46
CA VAL A 102 -20.58 -14.29 -0.07
C VAL A 102 -21.22 -12.92 0.21
N GLN A 103 -22.54 -12.81 0.07
CA GLN A 103 -23.28 -11.60 0.42
C GLN A 103 -23.31 -11.33 1.93
N ALA A 104 -23.41 -12.35 2.77
CA ALA A 104 -23.36 -12.26 4.22
C ALA A 104 -21.94 -11.97 4.70
N MET A 105 -20.91 -12.53 4.08
CA MET A 105 -19.49 -12.22 4.32
C MET A 105 -19.22 -10.74 4.01
N ARG A 106 -19.69 -10.28 2.85
CA ARG A 106 -19.67 -8.87 2.44
C ARG A 106 -20.36 -7.96 3.47
N MET A 107 -21.58 -8.31 3.91
CA MET A 107 -22.34 -7.52 4.89
C MET A 107 -21.72 -7.57 6.28
N LEU A 108 -21.20 -8.74 6.69
CA LEU A 108 -20.63 -8.99 8.01
C LEU A 108 -19.35 -8.18 8.22
N TYR A 109 -18.41 -8.21 7.28
CA TYR A 109 -17.14 -7.49 7.44
C TYR A 109 -17.30 -5.98 7.29
N ALA A 110 -18.20 -5.51 6.41
CA ALA A 110 -18.57 -4.10 6.36
C ALA A 110 -19.24 -3.64 7.67
N THR A 111 -20.11 -4.46 8.25
CA THR A 111 -20.78 -4.17 9.53
C THR A 111 -19.79 -4.22 10.69
N LYS A 112 -18.92 -5.24 10.77
CA LYS A 112 -17.85 -5.32 11.77
C LYS A 112 -16.91 -4.13 11.69
N ALA A 113 -16.44 -3.76 10.49
CA ALA A 113 -15.62 -2.58 10.31
C ALA A 113 -16.36 -1.31 10.77
N PHE A 114 -17.66 -1.20 10.47
CA PHE A 114 -18.48 -0.07 10.91
C PHE A 114 -18.63 -0.02 12.43
N THR A 115 -18.92 -1.14 13.10
CA THR A 115 -19.04 -1.21 14.56
C THR A 115 -17.70 -0.95 15.24
N THR A 116 -16.59 -1.45 14.70
CA THR A 116 -15.23 -1.11 15.16
C THR A 116 -14.97 0.39 15.06
N VAL A 117 -15.35 1.05 13.96
CA VAL A 117 -15.25 2.53 13.86
C VAL A 117 -16.11 3.21 14.91
N GLN A 118 -17.32 2.73 15.19
CA GLN A 118 -18.15 3.31 16.26
C GLN A 118 -17.50 3.15 17.64
N ALA A 119 -16.95 1.97 17.95
CA ALA A 119 -16.25 1.73 19.21
C ALA A 119 -15.00 2.62 19.34
N MET A 120 -14.23 2.81 18.26
CA MET A 120 -13.05 3.68 18.25
C MET A 120 -13.38 5.14 18.54
N ARG A 121 -14.60 5.60 18.26
CA ARG A 121 -15.02 6.98 18.60
C ARG A 121 -15.06 7.23 20.11
N MET A 122 -15.09 6.19 20.94
CA MET A 122 -14.96 6.33 22.40
C MET A 122 -13.55 6.76 22.83
N LEU A 123 -12.53 6.54 21.99
CA LEU A 123 -11.13 6.85 22.29
C LEU A 123 -10.76 8.33 22.10
N GLY A 124 -11.74 9.18 21.78
CA GLY A 124 -11.52 10.62 21.68
C GLY A 124 -12.51 11.33 20.76
N ASN A 125 -12.69 12.62 21.01
CA ASN A 125 -13.56 13.52 20.25
C ASN A 125 -12.74 14.67 19.62
N SER A 126 -13.36 15.78 19.21
CA SER A 126 -12.63 16.91 18.61
C SER A 126 -11.87 17.80 19.61
N THR A 127 -11.87 17.48 20.91
CA THR A 127 -11.20 18.26 21.96
C THR A 127 -10.21 17.45 22.77
N ARG A 128 -10.47 16.16 23.03
CA ARG A 128 -9.65 15.28 23.88
C ARG A 128 -9.50 13.86 23.33
N GLY A 129 -8.57 13.10 23.90
CA GLY A 129 -8.29 11.70 23.57
C GLY A 129 -7.08 11.53 22.65
N LEU A 130 -7.15 10.57 21.73
CA LEU A 130 -6.04 10.28 20.80
C LEU A 130 -5.77 11.41 19.81
N SER A 131 -4.51 11.59 19.40
CA SER A 131 -4.15 12.54 18.33
C SER A 131 -4.69 12.09 16.97
N PRO A 132 -4.95 13.01 16.03
CA PRO A 132 -5.38 12.65 14.67
C PRO A 132 -4.47 11.62 13.97
N LYS A 133 -3.14 11.74 14.16
CA LYS A 133 -2.17 10.76 13.64
C LYS A 133 -2.39 9.36 14.22
N GLN A 134 -2.60 9.25 15.53
CA GLN A 134 -2.90 7.97 16.20
C GLN A 134 -4.25 7.40 15.75
N ARG A 135 -5.28 8.23 15.59
CA ARG A 135 -6.60 7.80 15.08
C ARG A 135 -6.51 7.22 13.67
N ARG A 136 -5.74 7.88 12.80
CA ARG A 136 -5.48 7.37 11.45
C ARG A 136 -4.73 6.04 11.49
N LEU A 137 -3.72 5.93 12.36
CA LEU A 137 -2.97 4.69 12.54
C LEU A 137 -3.92 3.54 12.93
N LEU A 138 -4.75 3.74 13.96
CA LEU A 138 -5.76 2.76 14.40
C LEU A 138 -6.74 2.38 13.29
N TYR A 139 -7.25 3.36 12.54
CA TYR A 139 -8.12 3.09 11.40
C TYR A 139 -7.42 2.18 10.38
N ARG A 140 -6.18 2.51 10.01
CA ARG A 140 -5.42 1.75 9.01
C ARG A 140 -5.01 0.36 9.52
N SER A 141 -4.69 0.20 10.80
CA SER A 141 -4.21 -1.07 11.37
C SER A 141 -5.35 -2.01 11.74
N CYS A 142 -6.49 -1.49 12.17
CA CYS A 142 -7.56 -2.30 12.75
C CYS A 142 -8.83 -2.33 11.89
N VAL A 143 -9.20 -1.21 11.25
CA VAL A 143 -10.47 -1.14 10.49
C VAL A 143 -10.27 -1.56 9.04
N VAL A 144 -9.24 -1.03 8.37
CA VAL A 144 -9.00 -1.34 6.94
C VAL A 144 -8.86 -2.85 6.71
N PRO A 145 -8.06 -3.62 7.50
CA PRO A 145 -7.95 -5.06 7.28
C PRO A 145 -9.27 -5.81 7.43
N ILE A 146 -10.11 -5.43 8.39
CA ILE A 146 -11.46 -5.99 8.56
C ILE A 146 -12.32 -5.65 7.35
N ALA A 147 -12.33 -4.37 6.94
CA ALA A 147 -13.16 -3.85 5.86
C ALA A 147 -12.80 -4.44 4.49
N THR A 148 -11.52 -4.75 4.27
CA THR A 148 -11.01 -5.28 3.01
C THR A 148 -10.87 -6.80 3.02
N TYR A 149 -11.15 -7.48 4.13
CA TYR A 149 -11.05 -8.93 4.18
C TYR A 149 -12.05 -9.59 3.20
N GLY A 150 -11.54 -10.51 2.37
CA GLY A 150 -12.36 -11.23 1.38
C GLY A 150 -12.94 -10.35 0.27
N TYR A 151 -12.41 -9.13 0.07
CA TYR A 151 -12.93 -8.22 -0.96
C TYR A 151 -12.91 -8.83 -2.37
N ARG A 152 -11.94 -9.69 -2.70
CA ARG A 152 -11.88 -10.38 -4.00
C ARG A 152 -13.01 -11.37 -4.25
N LEU A 153 -13.79 -11.74 -3.24
CA LEU A 153 -14.97 -12.60 -3.45
C LEU A 153 -16.12 -11.84 -4.13
N TRP A 154 -16.14 -10.51 -4.02
CA TRP A 154 -17.25 -9.67 -4.51
C TRP A 154 -16.82 -8.43 -5.30
N TYR A 155 -15.54 -8.08 -5.28
CA TYR A 155 -14.94 -6.99 -6.05
C TYR A 155 -14.08 -7.54 -7.19
N PHE A 156 -14.68 -7.61 -8.38
CA PHE A 156 -14.02 -7.95 -9.63
C PHE A 156 -14.80 -7.31 -10.80
N ASP A 157 -14.26 -7.38 -12.01
CA ASP A 157 -14.88 -6.79 -13.19
C ASP A 157 -16.23 -7.44 -13.54
N GLY A 158 -17.22 -6.61 -13.85
CA GLY A 158 -18.62 -7.04 -14.02
C GLY A 158 -19.36 -7.40 -12.73
N ALA A 159 -18.78 -7.22 -11.53
CA ALA A 159 -19.46 -7.50 -10.27
C ALA A 159 -20.50 -6.43 -9.89
N ARG A 160 -21.69 -6.86 -9.43
CA ARG A 160 -22.70 -5.97 -8.82
C ARG A 160 -22.32 -5.58 -7.38
N ASN A 161 -21.49 -4.56 -7.23
CA ASN A 161 -20.87 -4.18 -5.95
C ASN A 161 -21.36 -2.86 -5.32
N LYS A 162 -22.33 -2.16 -5.95
CA LYS A 162 -22.80 -0.81 -5.54
C LYS A 162 -23.18 -0.71 -4.05
N GLY A 163 -23.91 -1.69 -3.52
CA GLY A 163 -24.31 -1.71 -2.11
C GLY A 163 -23.15 -1.81 -1.12
N ALA A 164 -22.16 -2.70 -1.38
CA ALA A 164 -20.97 -2.85 -0.54
C ALA A 164 -20.12 -1.59 -0.58
N MET A 165 -19.92 -1.06 -1.79
CA MET A 165 -19.18 0.18 -1.98
C MET A 165 -19.80 1.32 -1.16
N ASN A 166 -21.13 1.44 -1.15
CA ASN A 166 -21.83 2.44 -0.35
C ASN A 166 -21.65 2.23 1.16
N GLN A 167 -21.65 1.00 1.65
CA GLN A 167 -21.39 0.71 3.07
C GLN A 167 -19.96 1.06 3.48
N LEU A 168 -18.97 0.67 2.67
CA LEU A 168 -17.57 1.01 2.92
C LEU A 168 -17.35 2.53 2.85
N LYS A 169 -17.97 3.23 1.91
CA LYS A 169 -17.95 4.71 1.84
C LYS A 169 -18.54 5.33 3.11
N ARG A 170 -19.67 4.82 3.62
CA ARG A 170 -20.27 5.29 4.88
C ARG A 170 -19.35 5.06 6.08
N MET A 171 -18.73 3.89 6.16
CA MET A 171 -17.75 3.54 7.19
C MET A 171 -16.53 4.48 7.13
N GLN A 172 -15.94 4.66 5.96
CA GLN A 172 -14.79 5.54 5.76
C GLN A 172 -15.13 7.00 6.08
N ARG A 173 -16.33 7.48 5.71
CA ARG A 173 -16.79 8.83 6.09
C ARG A 173 -16.84 9.01 7.62
N LYS A 174 -17.34 8.02 8.36
CA LYS A 174 -17.37 8.07 9.84
C LYS A 174 -15.96 8.09 10.42
N ALA A 175 -15.04 7.29 9.87
CA ALA A 175 -13.64 7.30 10.27
C ALA A 175 -12.96 8.65 9.96
N ALA A 176 -13.17 9.20 8.76
CA ALA A 176 -12.61 10.49 8.36
C ALA A 176 -13.11 11.63 9.26
N LEU A 177 -14.40 11.65 9.61
CA LEU A 177 -14.96 12.61 10.57
C LEU A 177 -14.32 12.47 11.97
N TRP A 178 -14.07 11.25 12.42
CA TRP A 178 -13.44 11.00 13.72
C TRP A 178 -11.96 11.42 13.76
N ILE A 179 -11.22 11.16 12.68
CA ILE A 179 -9.82 11.57 12.52
C ILE A 179 -9.69 13.10 12.46
N THR A 180 -10.55 13.75 11.67
CA THR A 180 -10.48 15.20 11.43
C THR A 180 -11.11 16.04 12.53
N GLY A 181 -12.12 15.54 13.24
CA GLY A 181 -12.93 16.36 14.15
C GLY A 181 -13.77 17.44 13.43
N ALA A 182 -13.94 17.31 12.11
CA ALA A 182 -14.70 18.22 11.27
C ALA A 182 -16.22 18.01 11.42
N PHE A 183 -17.01 18.93 10.88
CA PHE A 183 -18.47 18.89 10.99
C PHE A 183 -19.07 17.75 10.16
N ARG A 184 -20.20 17.21 10.62
CA ARG A 184 -20.95 16.16 9.90
C ARG A 184 -21.41 16.58 8.51
N THR A 185 -21.54 17.88 8.27
CA THR A 185 -21.92 18.47 6.98
C THR A 185 -20.75 18.55 6.01
N SER A 186 -19.51 18.33 6.45
CA SER A 186 -18.31 18.51 5.61
C SER A 186 -18.28 17.51 4.43
N PRO A 187 -17.82 17.92 3.24
CA PRO A 187 -17.75 17.07 2.05
C PRO A 187 -16.83 15.85 2.24
N THR A 188 -17.24 14.68 1.74
CA THR A 188 -16.49 13.43 1.97
C THR A 188 -15.09 13.47 1.36
N GLY A 189 -14.94 13.94 0.11
CA GLY A 189 -13.64 13.97 -0.55
C GLY A 189 -12.64 14.88 0.14
N GLY A 190 -13.11 16.05 0.61
CA GLY A 190 -12.29 16.94 1.43
C GLY A 190 -11.85 16.31 2.74
N LEU A 191 -12.73 15.57 3.43
CA LEU A 191 -12.37 14.85 4.65
C LEU A 191 -11.38 13.71 4.41
N GLU A 192 -11.54 12.97 3.32
CA GLU A 192 -10.61 11.91 2.90
C GLU A 192 -9.21 12.48 2.65
N ALA A 193 -9.13 13.60 1.93
CA ALA A 193 -7.88 14.32 1.68
C ALA A 193 -7.21 14.81 2.97
N LEU A 194 -7.96 15.51 3.83
CA LEU A 194 -7.46 16.05 5.10
C LEU A 194 -6.98 14.93 6.04
N ALA A 195 -7.73 13.83 6.13
CA ALA A 195 -7.39 12.67 6.96
C ALA A 195 -6.29 11.78 6.36
N GLY A 196 -5.79 12.08 5.14
CA GLY A 196 -4.83 11.23 4.44
C GLY A 196 -5.36 9.83 4.16
N LEU A 197 -6.64 9.70 3.83
CA LEU A 197 -7.31 8.44 3.52
C LEU A 197 -7.57 8.38 2.02
N ILE A 198 -7.02 7.36 1.36
CA ILE A 198 -7.34 7.09 -0.04
C ILE A 198 -8.84 6.74 -0.17
N PRO A 199 -9.54 7.21 -1.21
CA PRO A 199 -10.95 6.88 -1.42
C PRO A 199 -11.16 5.38 -1.55
N VAL A 200 -12.21 4.83 -0.93
CA VAL A 200 -12.47 3.37 -0.85
C VAL A 200 -12.34 2.67 -2.21
N HIS A 201 -12.91 3.25 -3.26
CA HIS A 201 -12.90 2.65 -4.60
C HIS A 201 -11.49 2.57 -5.20
N LEU A 202 -10.65 3.59 -4.98
CA LEU A 202 -9.24 3.58 -5.38
C LEU A 202 -8.42 2.63 -4.50
N MET A 203 -8.76 2.52 -3.21
CA MET A 203 -8.16 1.53 -2.31
C MET A 203 -8.41 0.10 -2.80
N LEU A 204 -9.66 -0.24 -3.13
CA LEU A 204 -10.01 -1.56 -3.65
C LEU A 204 -9.38 -1.82 -5.03
N LYS A 205 -9.31 -0.82 -5.92
CA LYS A 205 -8.60 -0.92 -7.21
C LYS A 205 -7.11 -1.19 -7.01
N LYS A 206 -6.47 -0.49 -6.06
CA LYS A 206 -5.07 -0.72 -5.68
C LYS A 206 -4.87 -2.14 -5.13
N LEU A 207 -5.75 -2.60 -4.24
CA LEU A 207 -5.69 -3.96 -3.72
C LEU A 207 -5.90 -5.00 -4.82
N ALA A 208 -6.88 -4.81 -5.71
CA ALA A 208 -7.14 -5.72 -6.83
C ALA A 208 -5.93 -5.84 -7.75
N THR A 209 -5.27 -4.72 -8.05
CA THR A 209 -4.01 -4.73 -8.82
C THR A 209 -2.92 -5.51 -8.09
N ARG A 210 -2.75 -5.31 -6.77
CA ARG A 210 -1.83 -6.13 -5.95
C ARG A 210 -2.19 -7.62 -5.94
N ALA A 211 -3.48 -7.97 -6.02
CA ALA A 211 -3.91 -9.36 -6.08
C ALA A 211 -3.52 -10.02 -7.40
N VAL A 212 -3.51 -9.30 -8.53
CA VAL A 212 -3.00 -9.83 -9.81
C VAL A 212 -1.51 -10.17 -9.68
N TYR A 213 -0.70 -9.24 -9.16
CA TYR A 213 0.72 -9.50 -8.85
C TYR A 213 0.91 -10.68 -7.89
N ARG A 214 0.08 -10.77 -6.83
CA ARG A 214 0.12 -11.88 -5.89
C ARG A 214 -0.08 -13.22 -6.61
N VAL A 215 -1.08 -13.32 -7.48
CA VAL A 215 -1.36 -14.56 -8.24
C VAL A 215 -0.21 -14.93 -9.18
N ALA A 216 0.38 -13.93 -9.86
CA ALA A 216 1.56 -14.16 -10.69
C ALA A 216 2.73 -14.76 -9.89
N THR A 217 2.85 -14.37 -8.61
CA THR A 217 3.95 -14.80 -7.72
C THR A 217 3.66 -16.06 -6.88
N LEU A 218 2.54 -16.77 -7.11
CA LEU A 218 2.21 -18.00 -6.38
C LEU A 218 3.13 -19.16 -6.78
N SER A 219 3.24 -20.17 -5.92
CA SER A 219 3.90 -21.44 -6.25
C SER A 219 3.34 -22.11 -7.49
N ASP A 220 4.20 -22.79 -8.25
CA ASP A 220 3.79 -23.52 -9.46
C ASP A 220 2.75 -24.60 -9.15
N THR A 221 2.81 -25.14 -7.94
CA THR A 221 1.89 -26.16 -7.40
C THR A 221 0.70 -25.56 -6.65
N HIS A 222 0.52 -24.24 -6.69
CA HIS A 222 -0.54 -23.59 -5.92
C HIS A 222 -1.93 -23.99 -6.47
N PRO A 223 -2.89 -24.42 -5.62
CA PRO A 223 -4.21 -24.88 -6.09
C PRO A 223 -4.94 -23.90 -6.99
N LEU A 224 -4.81 -22.59 -6.72
CA LEU A 224 -5.43 -21.55 -7.54
C LEU A 224 -4.96 -21.57 -9.00
N ARG A 225 -3.72 -22.01 -9.29
CA ARG A 225 -3.22 -22.13 -10.67
C ARG A 225 -4.02 -23.15 -11.48
N SER A 226 -4.51 -24.22 -10.86
CA SER A 226 -5.38 -25.22 -11.52
C SER A 226 -6.70 -24.65 -12.04
N MET A 227 -7.10 -23.45 -11.61
CA MET A 227 -8.31 -22.76 -12.10
C MET A 227 -8.03 -21.76 -13.22
N MET A 228 -6.76 -21.42 -13.47
CA MET A 228 -6.37 -20.35 -14.39
C MET A 228 -6.28 -20.86 -15.84
N GLY A 229 -5.98 -19.94 -16.76
CA GLY A 229 -5.68 -20.22 -18.17
C GLY A 229 -4.29 -20.82 -18.36
N GLU A 230 -4.02 -21.28 -19.58
CA GLU A 230 -2.80 -22.02 -19.93
C GLU A 230 -1.50 -21.30 -19.53
N GLY A 231 -1.45 -19.97 -19.71
CA GLY A 231 -0.28 -19.16 -19.35
C GLY A 231 0.06 -19.14 -17.86
N LEU A 232 -0.86 -19.53 -16.98
CA LEU A 232 -0.69 -19.50 -15.52
C LEU A 232 -0.71 -20.88 -14.84
N LEU A 233 -1.00 -21.97 -15.57
CA LEU A 233 -1.04 -23.33 -15.02
C LEU A 233 0.29 -23.75 -14.40
N LYS A 234 1.42 -23.44 -15.06
CA LYS A 234 2.78 -23.89 -14.65
C LYS A 234 2.81 -25.41 -14.41
N ARG A 235 3.09 -25.86 -13.18
CA ARG A 235 3.14 -27.29 -12.80
C ARG A 235 1.80 -27.83 -12.27
N ALA A 236 0.76 -27.00 -12.16
CA ALA A 236 -0.55 -27.44 -11.69
C ALA A 236 -1.33 -28.11 -12.83
N ALA A 237 -1.93 -29.27 -12.55
CA ALA A 237 -2.88 -29.88 -13.48
C ALA A 237 -4.16 -29.03 -13.58
N PRO A 238 -4.68 -28.76 -14.79
CA PRO A 238 -5.90 -27.99 -14.95
C PRO A 238 -7.09 -28.77 -14.38
N HIS A 239 -7.91 -28.10 -13.57
CA HIS A 239 -9.17 -28.66 -13.13
C HIS A 239 -10.20 -28.67 -14.28
N ALA A 240 -11.18 -29.58 -14.24
CA ALA A 240 -12.26 -29.72 -15.24
C ALA A 240 -13.13 -28.45 -15.46
N ARG A 241 -12.97 -27.45 -14.59
CA ARG A 241 -13.65 -26.14 -14.63
C ARG A 241 -12.65 -24.98 -14.67
N SER A 242 -11.40 -25.23 -15.03
CA SER A 242 -10.37 -24.21 -15.19
C SER A 242 -10.68 -23.31 -16.38
N ALA A 243 -10.20 -22.07 -16.34
CA ALA A 243 -10.28 -21.16 -17.48
C ALA A 243 -9.57 -21.77 -18.71
N ALA A 244 -8.48 -22.54 -18.52
CA ALA A 244 -7.77 -23.24 -19.59
C ALA A 244 -8.70 -24.13 -20.44
N LEU A 245 -9.60 -24.90 -19.80
CA LEU A 245 -10.51 -25.82 -20.47
C LEU A 245 -11.86 -25.21 -20.88
N MET A 246 -12.04 -23.88 -20.76
CA MET A 246 -13.27 -23.19 -21.16
C MET A 246 -13.20 -22.70 -22.61
N THR A 247 -14.32 -22.83 -23.34
CA THR A 247 -14.49 -22.20 -24.65
C THR A 247 -14.55 -20.66 -24.52
N PRO A 248 -14.22 -19.89 -25.57
CA PRO A 248 -14.32 -18.43 -25.54
C PRO A 248 -15.69 -17.91 -25.11
N ALA A 249 -16.77 -18.55 -25.59
CA ALA A 249 -18.14 -18.21 -25.22
C ALA A 249 -18.40 -18.42 -23.72
N MET A 250 -17.85 -19.49 -23.13
CA MET A 250 -17.95 -19.73 -21.68
C MET A 250 -17.14 -18.71 -20.88
N ARG A 251 -15.92 -18.38 -21.32
CA ARG A 251 -15.06 -17.39 -20.65
C ARG A 251 -15.76 -16.02 -20.57
N GLY A 252 -16.51 -15.63 -21.61
CA GLY A 252 -17.30 -14.40 -21.61
C GLY A 252 -18.44 -14.38 -20.57
N LYS A 253 -19.04 -15.55 -20.29
CA LYS A 253 -20.17 -15.72 -19.34
C LYS A 253 -19.73 -15.89 -17.89
N VAL A 254 -18.60 -16.57 -17.65
CA VAL A 254 -18.07 -16.75 -16.30
C VAL A 254 -17.42 -15.45 -15.83
N LYS A 255 -18.12 -14.67 -15.01
CA LYS A 255 -17.52 -13.52 -14.33
C LYS A 255 -16.97 -13.97 -12.99
N SER A 256 -15.67 -13.87 -12.73
CA SER A 256 -15.09 -14.12 -11.39
C SER A 256 -13.74 -13.45 -11.24
N THR A 257 -13.23 -13.36 -10.02
CA THR A 257 -11.86 -12.89 -9.75
C THR A 257 -10.80 -13.71 -10.49
N VAL A 258 -10.98 -15.04 -10.59
CA VAL A 258 -10.05 -15.90 -11.34
C VAL A 258 -9.98 -15.44 -12.79
N MET A 259 -11.12 -15.20 -13.43
CA MET A 259 -11.18 -14.74 -14.82
C MET A 259 -10.58 -13.34 -15.00
N GLU A 260 -10.87 -12.39 -14.09
CA GLU A 260 -10.25 -11.06 -14.14
C GLU A 260 -8.72 -11.12 -13.99
N VAL A 261 -8.22 -11.97 -13.08
CA VAL A 261 -6.78 -12.11 -12.87
C VAL A 261 -6.13 -12.73 -14.09
N ASP A 262 -6.72 -13.79 -14.65
CA ASP A 262 -6.24 -14.47 -15.85
C ASP A 262 -6.10 -13.49 -17.02
N GLU A 263 -7.10 -12.63 -17.24
CA GLU A 263 -7.06 -11.60 -18.29
C GLU A 263 -6.00 -10.52 -18.01
N ARG A 264 -5.89 -10.05 -16.76
CA ARG A 264 -5.01 -8.92 -16.40
C ARG A 264 -3.56 -9.31 -16.16
N VAL A 265 -3.24 -10.59 -15.96
CA VAL A 265 -1.85 -11.01 -15.67
C VAL A 265 -0.91 -10.69 -16.82
N HIS A 266 -1.41 -10.73 -18.06
CA HIS A 266 -0.63 -10.42 -19.26
C HIS A 266 -0.31 -8.92 -19.39
N THR A 267 -0.99 -8.07 -18.63
CA THR A 267 -0.71 -6.62 -18.58
C THR A 267 0.35 -6.24 -17.55
N LEU A 268 0.84 -7.21 -16.76
CA LEU A 268 1.91 -6.97 -15.82
C LEU A 268 3.20 -6.67 -16.59
N THR A 269 3.81 -5.53 -16.28
CA THR A 269 5.08 -5.11 -16.90
C THR A 269 6.29 -5.73 -16.24
N GLU A 270 6.12 -6.25 -15.01
CA GLU A 270 7.19 -6.83 -14.21
C GLU A 270 7.04 -8.35 -14.11
N SER A 271 8.13 -9.07 -14.36
CA SER A 271 8.22 -10.51 -14.18
C SER A 271 8.84 -10.84 -12.82
N PHE A 272 8.35 -11.90 -12.18
CA PHE A 272 8.84 -12.35 -10.88
C PHE A 272 9.27 -13.81 -10.96
N GLU A 273 10.31 -14.17 -10.22
CA GLU A 273 10.76 -15.55 -10.00
C GLU A 273 10.65 -15.88 -8.50
N PRO A 274 9.47 -16.23 -7.98
CA PRO A 274 9.26 -16.42 -6.55
C PRO A 274 10.02 -17.62 -5.95
N PHE A 275 10.45 -18.55 -6.80
CA PHE A 275 11.19 -19.77 -6.45
C PHE A 275 12.56 -19.82 -7.12
N ALA A 276 13.12 -18.64 -7.42
CA ALA A 276 14.48 -18.50 -7.90
C ALA A 276 15.44 -19.34 -7.03
N PRO A 277 16.39 -20.09 -7.63
CA PRO A 277 17.36 -20.88 -6.86
C PRO A 277 18.05 -20.09 -5.76
N GLU A 278 18.37 -18.82 -6.03
CA GLU A 278 19.03 -17.89 -5.13
C GLU A 278 18.16 -17.55 -3.90
N ALA A 279 16.84 -17.66 -4.00
CA ALA A 279 15.90 -17.37 -2.91
C ALA A 279 15.67 -18.54 -1.94
N ARG A 280 16.22 -19.73 -2.25
CA ARG A 280 16.08 -20.93 -1.43
C ARG A 280 16.77 -20.72 -0.08
N PRO A 281 16.08 -20.94 1.06
CA PRO A 281 16.74 -20.83 2.36
C PRO A 281 17.98 -21.74 2.42
N GLY A 282 19.13 -21.23 2.84
CA GLY A 282 20.43 -21.92 2.84
C GLY A 282 21.28 -21.69 1.58
N ASP A 283 20.68 -21.24 0.48
CA ASP A 283 21.38 -20.91 -0.76
C ASP A 283 21.47 -19.40 -1.00
N ARG A 284 20.89 -18.58 -0.12
CA ARG A 284 20.91 -17.12 -0.27
C ARG A 284 22.30 -16.59 -0.03
N LEU A 285 22.62 -15.48 -0.70
CA LEU A 285 23.88 -14.75 -0.50
C LEU A 285 24.11 -14.41 0.99
N LEU A 286 23.05 -13.95 1.68
CA LEU A 286 23.06 -13.66 3.11
C LEU A 286 23.14 -14.91 4.02
N ASP A 287 22.77 -16.09 3.52
CA ASP A 287 22.88 -17.33 4.30
C ASP A 287 24.31 -17.91 4.21
N ARG A 288 24.99 -17.72 3.06
CA ARG A 288 26.31 -18.31 2.77
C ARG A 288 27.50 -17.38 2.98
N HIS A 289 27.32 -16.08 2.75
CA HIS A 289 28.41 -15.09 2.66
C HIS A 289 28.10 -13.81 3.44
N ALA A 290 27.39 -13.93 4.57
CA ALA A 290 27.03 -12.78 5.40
C ALA A 290 28.26 -11.97 5.86
N ASP A 291 29.37 -12.67 6.12
CA ASP A 291 30.67 -12.11 6.52
C ASP A 291 31.35 -11.29 5.41
N ARG A 292 30.95 -11.46 4.15
CA ARG A 292 31.50 -10.76 2.98
C ARG A 292 30.66 -9.57 2.53
N LEU A 293 29.48 -9.38 3.13
CA LEU A 293 28.49 -8.36 2.79
C LEU A 293 28.44 -7.29 3.88
N HIS A 294 28.92 -6.10 3.57
CA HIS A 294 29.02 -5.00 4.54
C HIS A 294 28.10 -3.84 4.18
N PHE A 295 27.42 -3.29 5.18
CA PHE A 295 26.57 -2.10 5.06
C PHE A 295 27.08 -1.03 6.01
N ASP A 296 27.62 0.05 5.47
CA ASP A 296 28.08 1.23 6.20
C ASP A 296 26.98 2.29 6.18
N GLU A 297 26.16 2.27 7.24
CA GLU A 297 25.05 3.19 7.46
C GLU A 297 25.42 4.35 8.39
N CYS A 298 24.54 5.34 8.48
CA CYS A 298 24.73 6.51 9.34
C CYS A 298 23.42 6.96 9.97
N ASP A 299 23.52 7.57 11.15
CA ASP A 299 22.41 8.30 11.73
C ASP A 299 22.04 9.54 10.90
N PRO A 300 20.74 9.86 10.76
CA PRO A 300 20.29 11.05 10.03
C PRO A 300 20.82 12.35 10.66
N GLY A 301 21.51 13.18 9.86
CA GLY A 301 21.93 14.54 10.26
C GLY A 301 23.40 14.70 10.63
N GLN A 302 24.19 13.63 10.66
CA GLN A 302 25.64 13.70 10.86
C GLN A 302 26.36 14.12 9.56
N ASP A 303 27.35 15.01 9.67
CA ASP A 303 28.22 15.36 8.54
C ASP A 303 29.23 14.23 8.29
N ARG A 304 28.98 13.41 7.26
CA ARG A 304 29.86 12.31 6.84
C ARG A 304 30.98 12.72 5.88
N ARG A 305 31.05 13.97 5.41
CA ARG A 305 32.02 14.36 4.36
C ARG A 305 33.46 13.98 4.69
N PRO A 306 34.02 14.33 5.88
CA PRO A 306 35.42 14.03 6.18
C PRO A 306 35.71 12.53 6.16
N TYR A 307 34.78 11.73 6.68
CA TYR A 307 34.88 10.28 6.70
C TYR A 307 34.83 9.69 5.29
N LEU A 308 33.88 10.14 4.46
CA LEU A 308 33.73 9.66 3.09
C LEU A 308 34.92 10.02 2.21
N ASP A 309 35.49 11.21 2.38
CA ASP A 309 36.68 11.67 1.65
C ASP A 309 37.90 10.82 2.02
N GLU A 310 38.09 10.52 3.31
CA GLU A 310 39.15 9.62 3.78
C GLU A 310 38.94 8.18 3.26
N LEU A 311 37.70 7.69 3.29
CA LEU A 311 37.34 6.36 2.82
C LEU A 311 37.63 6.19 1.32
N ILE A 312 37.27 7.19 0.50
CA ILE A 312 37.60 7.18 -0.93
C ILE A 312 39.09 7.29 -1.17
N ALA A 313 39.81 8.13 -0.43
CA ALA A 313 41.25 8.26 -0.60
C ALA A 313 41.95 6.90 -0.37
N LYS A 314 41.56 6.18 0.70
CA LYS A 314 42.05 4.82 1.00
C LYS A 314 41.66 3.84 -0.10
N ALA A 315 40.40 3.87 -0.54
CA ALA A 315 39.90 2.94 -1.54
C ALA A 315 40.50 3.18 -2.94
N ARG A 316 40.85 4.42 -3.28
CA ARG A 316 41.55 4.76 -4.53
C ARG A 316 43.02 4.34 -4.51
N ALA A 317 43.63 4.30 -3.33
CA ALA A 317 45.01 3.83 -3.17
C ALA A 317 45.14 2.31 -3.31
N ASP A 318 44.06 1.55 -3.06
CA ASP A 318 44.05 0.10 -3.19
C ASP A 318 43.79 -0.35 -4.65
N PRO A 319 44.76 -1.01 -5.32
CA PRO A 319 44.60 -1.49 -6.69
C PRO A 319 43.61 -2.66 -6.83
N LEU A 320 43.17 -3.27 -5.72
CA LEU A 320 42.21 -4.37 -5.71
C LEU A 320 40.78 -3.91 -5.45
N THR A 321 40.57 -2.61 -5.22
CA THR A 321 39.26 -2.02 -4.95
C THR A 321 38.66 -1.38 -6.21
N VAL A 322 37.39 -1.69 -6.48
CA VAL A 322 36.55 -1.01 -7.48
C VAL A 322 35.51 -0.17 -6.76
N LEU A 323 35.48 1.11 -7.09
CA LEU A 323 34.51 2.07 -6.57
C LEU A 323 33.35 2.20 -7.53
N ALA A 324 32.12 2.20 -7.04
CA ALA A 324 30.93 2.42 -7.84
C ALA A 324 30.06 3.51 -7.22
N ALA A 325 29.58 4.44 -8.04
CA ALA A 325 28.57 5.41 -7.64
C ALA A 325 27.29 5.16 -8.43
N THR A 326 26.15 5.20 -7.74
CA THR A 326 24.85 4.84 -8.29
C THR A 326 23.80 5.89 -7.96
N ASP A 327 22.91 6.17 -8.90
CA ASP A 327 21.76 7.06 -8.68
C ASP A 327 20.57 6.63 -9.54
N GLY A 328 19.38 6.78 -8.98
CA GLY A 328 18.09 6.46 -9.58
C GLY A 328 17.20 7.70 -9.69
N SER A 329 16.85 8.06 -10.92
CA SER A 329 16.04 9.22 -11.24
C SER A 329 14.72 8.80 -11.90
N VAL A 330 13.62 9.51 -11.63
CA VAL A 330 12.23 9.21 -12.05
C VAL A 330 11.43 10.50 -12.36
N PRO A 331 11.45 11.10 -13.54
CA PRO A 331 10.92 12.46 -13.79
C PRO A 331 9.47 12.75 -13.33
N GLN A 332 9.18 14.02 -12.98
CA GLN A 332 7.84 14.47 -12.51
C GLN A 332 6.73 14.34 -13.56
N SER A 333 7.08 14.43 -14.85
CA SER A 333 6.12 14.36 -15.95
C SER A 333 6.00 12.94 -16.47
N ASN A 334 4.75 12.48 -16.67
CA ASN A 334 4.42 11.18 -17.27
C ASN A 334 4.86 11.04 -18.74
N GLN A 335 5.39 12.11 -19.36
CA GLN A 335 5.99 12.07 -20.70
C GLN A 335 7.39 11.45 -20.71
N TYR A 336 8.11 11.50 -19.59
CA TYR A 336 9.49 11.02 -19.50
C TYR A 336 9.56 9.73 -18.67
N GLN A 337 10.62 8.95 -18.87
CA GLN A 337 10.85 7.67 -18.19
C GLN A 337 11.94 7.83 -17.12
N ALA A 338 11.89 6.97 -16.10
CA ALA A 338 12.95 6.86 -15.11
C ALA A 338 14.29 6.51 -15.78
N ALA A 339 15.39 6.96 -15.16
CA ALA A 339 16.72 6.62 -15.57
C ALA A 339 17.56 6.14 -14.38
N SER A 340 18.32 5.09 -14.58
CA SER A 340 19.28 4.56 -13.64
C SER A 340 20.69 4.80 -14.17
N ALA A 341 21.60 5.25 -13.32
CA ALA A 341 22.96 5.53 -13.71
C ALA A 341 23.96 4.89 -12.74
N ALA A 342 25.04 4.35 -13.30
CA ALA A 342 26.15 3.82 -12.54
C ALA A 342 27.47 4.23 -13.19
N ILE A 343 28.45 4.60 -12.37
CA ILE A 343 29.82 4.88 -12.80
C ILE A 343 30.75 4.04 -11.93
N ILE A 344 31.70 3.34 -12.55
CA ILE A 344 32.73 2.58 -11.84
C ILE A 344 34.12 3.18 -12.06
N TYR A 345 34.93 3.16 -11.01
CA TYR A 345 36.30 3.67 -10.98
C TYR A 345 37.25 2.62 -10.43
N LYS A 346 38.50 2.68 -10.88
CA LYS A 346 39.64 1.98 -10.27
C LYS A 346 40.76 2.99 -10.06
N GLY A 347 41.11 3.23 -8.80
CA GLY A 347 41.87 4.42 -8.43
C GLY A 347 41.15 5.70 -8.87
N HIS A 348 41.88 6.59 -9.55
CA HIS A 348 41.32 7.84 -10.11
C HIS A 348 40.74 7.70 -11.52
N ARG A 349 40.86 6.52 -12.14
CA ARG A 349 40.41 6.29 -13.52
C ARG A 349 38.95 5.85 -13.55
N GLU A 350 38.11 6.60 -14.26
CA GLU A 350 36.78 6.13 -14.68
C GLU A 350 36.96 4.96 -15.63
N LEU A 351 36.39 3.81 -15.27
CA LEU A 351 36.44 2.61 -16.09
C LEU A 351 35.27 2.58 -17.07
N GLU A 352 34.06 2.77 -16.53
CA GLU A 352 32.84 2.65 -17.32
C GLU A 352 31.71 3.47 -16.68
N ARG A 353 30.88 4.05 -17.54
CA ARG A 353 29.68 4.80 -17.19
C ARG A 353 28.50 4.26 -17.96
N THR A 354 27.42 3.96 -17.26
CA THR A 354 26.18 3.48 -17.85
C THR A 354 25.00 4.32 -17.42
N ARG A 355 24.07 4.49 -18.36
CA ARG A 355 22.77 5.14 -18.14
C ARG A 355 21.72 4.30 -18.86
N TYR A 356 20.75 3.82 -18.10
CA TYR A 356 19.65 3.02 -18.62
C TYR A 356 18.34 3.75 -18.41
N VAL A 357 17.48 3.70 -19.44
CA VAL A 357 16.08 4.10 -19.28
C VAL A 357 15.36 2.94 -18.59
N SER A 358 14.89 3.19 -17.37
CA SER A 358 14.27 2.20 -16.47
C SER A 358 12.74 2.16 -16.60
N GLY A 359 12.15 2.88 -17.56
CA GLY A 359 10.70 2.88 -17.78
C GLY A 359 9.92 3.66 -16.73
N ARG A 360 8.65 3.29 -16.50
CA ARG A 360 7.81 3.89 -15.45
C ARG A 360 7.93 3.09 -14.16
N VAL A 361 9.03 3.29 -13.42
CA VAL A 361 9.31 2.61 -12.15
C VAL A 361 9.34 3.58 -10.98
N THR A 362 9.33 3.06 -9.74
CA THR A 362 9.46 3.92 -8.55
C THR A 362 10.91 4.33 -8.33
N ALA A 363 11.16 5.42 -7.59
CA ALA A 363 12.52 5.85 -7.28
C ALA A 363 13.36 4.73 -6.63
N PRO A 364 12.83 3.99 -5.63
CA PRO A 364 13.56 2.85 -5.08
C PRO A 364 13.87 1.73 -6.09
N ASP A 365 13.12 1.57 -7.19
CA ASP A 365 13.41 0.56 -8.21
C ASP A 365 14.45 1.07 -9.22
N ALA A 366 14.43 2.37 -9.53
CA ALA A 366 15.48 3.02 -10.32
C ALA A 366 16.83 2.97 -9.60
N GLU A 367 16.84 3.19 -8.29
CA GLU A 367 18.03 3.03 -7.43
C GLU A 367 18.53 1.59 -7.41
N LEU A 368 17.63 0.63 -7.25
CA LEU A 368 17.97 -0.79 -7.27
C LEU A 368 18.58 -1.21 -8.63
N ASN A 369 18.04 -0.74 -9.74
CA ASN A 369 18.62 -1.00 -11.07
C ASN A 369 20.01 -0.35 -11.22
N ALA A 370 20.21 0.86 -10.69
CA ALA A 370 21.51 1.53 -10.69
C ALA A 370 22.56 0.71 -9.92
N ILE A 371 22.21 0.20 -8.74
CA ILE A 371 23.05 -0.71 -7.95
C ILE A 371 23.33 -2.00 -8.72
N SER A 372 22.32 -2.58 -9.37
CA SER A 372 22.48 -3.80 -10.17
C SER A 372 23.45 -3.59 -11.33
N CYS A 373 23.37 -2.46 -12.03
CA CYS A 373 24.31 -2.09 -13.09
C CYS A 373 25.73 -1.97 -12.55
N ALA A 374 25.93 -1.21 -11.47
CA ALA A 374 27.24 -1.03 -10.83
C ALA A 374 27.89 -2.37 -10.46
N VAL A 375 27.17 -3.24 -9.76
CA VAL A 375 27.70 -4.54 -9.33
C VAL A 375 28.06 -5.41 -10.53
N ARG A 376 27.18 -5.50 -11.54
CA ARG A 376 27.42 -6.29 -12.76
C ARG A 376 28.64 -5.83 -13.55
N LEU A 377 28.95 -4.54 -13.53
CA LEU A 377 30.15 -3.99 -14.16
C LEU A 377 31.40 -4.24 -13.30
N ALA A 378 31.28 -4.09 -11.99
CA ALA A 378 32.37 -4.25 -11.04
C ALA A 378 32.89 -5.70 -10.97
N VAL A 379 32.00 -6.71 -10.94
CA VAL A 379 32.41 -8.13 -10.89
C VAL A 379 33.16 -8.60 -12.13
N LYS A 380 33.03 -7.88 -13.26
CA LYS A 380 33.74 -8.18 -14.51
C LYS A 380 35.16 -7.60 -14.55
N GLN A 381 35.51 -6.73 -13.60
CA GLN A 381 36.82 -6.08 -13.60
C GLN A 381 37.90 -7.07 -13.15
N ALA A 382 38.98 -7.17 -13.93
CA ALA A 382 40.12 -7.98 -13.58
C ALA A 382 40.80 -7.45 -12.30
N ASN A 383 41.31 -8.37 -11.48
CA ASN A 383 42.01 -8.07 -10.22
C ASN A 383 41.18 -7.16 -9.31
N CYS A 384 39.94 -7.54 -9.03
CA CYS A 384 39.05 -6.90 -8.09
C CYS A 384 38.76 -7.86 -6.93
N GLN A 385 39.12 -7.47 -5.70
CA GLN A 385 38.79 -8.19 -4.47
C GLN A 385 37.78 -7.42 -3.61
N HIS A 386 37.67 -6.11 -3.76
CA HIS A 386 36.72 -5.31 -2.98
C HIS A 386 35.87 -4.43 -3.89
N ILE A 387 34.55 -4.55 -3.80
CA ILE A 387 33.61 -3.65 -4.47
C ILE A 387 33.03 -2.69 -3.43
N MET A 388 33.14 -1.39 -3.65
CA MET A 388 32.56 -0.35 -2.79
C MET A 388 31.49 0.42 -3.55
N VAL A 389 30.23 0.24 -3.17
CA VAL A 389 29.08 0.89 -3.83
C VAL A 389 28.60 2.04 -2.96
N PHE A 390 28.77 3.27 -3.46
CA PHE A 390 28.25 4.48 -2.84
C PHE A 390 26.83 4.74 -3.36
N THR A 391 25.85 4.79 -2.46
CA THR A 391 24.44 5.03 -2.78
C THR A 391 23.79 5.92 -1.73
N ASP A 392 22.81 6.73 -2.14
CA ASP A 392 21.95 7.47 -1.21
C ASP A 392 20.68 6.67 -0.81
N SER A 393 20.57 5.43 -1.28
CA SER A 393 19.43 4.55 -1.11
C SER A 393 19.81 3.23 -0.45
N MET A 394 20.11 3.27 0.85
CA MET A 394 20.51 2.07 1.61
C MET A 394 19.41 0.99 1.63
N GLY A 395 18.14 1.38 1.63
CA GLY A 395 17.03 0.43 1.46
C GLY A 395 17.01 -0.28 0.09
N SER A 396 17.64 0.28 -0.93
CA SER A 396 17.84 -0.37 -2.23
C SER A 396 19.07 -1.27 -2.23
N ALA A 397 20.13 -0.90 -1.49
CA ALA A 397 21.29 -1.77 -1.26
C ALA A 397 20.92 -3.07 -0.53
N HIS A 398 20.14 -2.98 0.56
CA HIS A 398 19.62 -4.17 1.25
C HIS A 398 18.76 -5.04 0.33
N ARG A 399 17.92 -4.40 -0.51
CA ARG A 399 17.10 -5.13 -1.48
C ARG A 399 17.93 -5.77 -2.59
N ALA A 400 19.05 -5.17 -2.99
CA ALA A 400 19.90 -5.70 -4.07
C ALA A 400 20.43 -7.11 -3.76
N VAL A 401 20.64 -7.42 -2.47
CA VAL A 401 21.12 -8.74 -2.03
C VAL A 401 20.01 -9.63 -1.47
N ASP A 402 18.75 -9.18 -1.51
CA ASP A 402 17.58 -9.98 -1.17
C ASP A 402 16.95 -10.55 -2.45
N PRO A 403 17.05 -11.87 -2.70
CA PRO A 403 16.44 -12.51 -3.87
C PRO A 403 14.91 -12.71 -3.73
N GLY A 404 14.31 -12.27 -2.61
CA GLY A 404 12.89 -12.37 -2.33
C GLY A 404 11.98 -11.63 -3.32
N VAL A 405 10.68 -11.94 -3.28
CA VAL A 405 9.69 -11.26 -4.14
C VAL A 405 9.46 -9.83 -3.66
N HIS A 406 9.92 -8.86 -4.45
CA HIS A 406 9.68 -7.43 -4.29
C HIS A 406 9.73 -6.74 -5.67
N SER A 407 9.38 -5.45 -5.76
CA SER A 407 9.53 -4.72 -7.03
C SER A 407 11.01 -4.51 -7.36
N GLY A 408 11.36 -4.67 -8.63
CA GLY A 408 12.73 -4.80 -9.13
C GLY A 408 13.39 -6.15 -8.85
N GLN A 409 12.64 -7.23 -8.55
CA GLN A 409 13.23 -8.53 -8.16
C GLN A 409 14.28 -9.03 -9.17
N ALA A 410 14.03 -8.84 -10.48
CA ALA A 410 14.98 -9.24 -11.52
C ALA A 410 16.38 -8.63 -11.34
N PHE A 411 16.46 -7.39 -10.85
CA PHE A 411 17.72 -6.71 -10.59
C PHE A 411 18.44 -7.31 -9.38
N SER A 412 17.71 -7.64 -8.31
CA SER A 412 18.28 -8.32 -7.14
C SER A 412 18.74 -9.73 -7.46
N LEU A 413 17.96 -10.51 -8.21
CA LEU A 413 18.38 -11.84 -8.67
C LEU A 413 19.63 -11.75 -9.53
N SER A 414 19.73 -10.75 -10.40
CA SER A 414 20.94 -10.52 -11.18
C SER A 414 22.15 -10.18 -10.31
N VAL A 415 21.97 -9.42 -9.22
CA VAL A 415 23.05 -9.10 -8.27
C VAL A 415 23.44 -10.34 -7.49
N CYS A 416 22.48 -11.10 -6.95
CA CYS A 416 22.73 -12.33 -6.21
C CYS A 416 23.50 -13.35 -7.07
N ARG A 417 23.07 -13.57 -8.32
CA ARG A 417 23.77 -14.47 -9.27
C ARG A 417 25.21 -14.03 -9.50
N ALA A 418 25.40 -12.75 -9.84
CA ALA A 418 26.70 -12.19 -10.14
C ALA A 418 27.65 -12.24 -8.93
N LEU A 419 27.17 -11.88 -7.73
CA LEU A 419 27.98 -11.91 -6.52
C LEU A 419 28.26 -13.33 -6.03
N GLN A 420 27.32 -14.26 -6.20
CA GLN A 420 27.55 -15.65 -5.82
C GLN A 420 28.66 -16.27 -6.65
N GLU A 421 28.60 -16.17 -7.99
CA GLU A 421 29.67 -16.63 -8.87
C GLU A 421 31.00 -15.93 -8.56
N TRP A 422 30.95 -14.64 -8.23
CA TRP A 422 32.14 -13.87 -7.88
C TRP A 422 32.75 -14.31 -6.54
N PHE A 423 31.96 -14.58 -5.50
CA PHE A 423 32.44 -15.06 -4.20
C PHE A 423 32.93 -16.50 -4.22
N GLU A 424 32.33 -17.37 -5.03
CA GLU A 424 32.76 -18.78 -5.17
C GLU A 424 34.15 -18.90 -5.82
N ALA A 425 34.59 -17.88 -6.56
CA ALA A 425 35.87 -17.88 -7.27
C ALA A 425 37.08 -17.38 -6.46
N ASP A 426 36.88 -16.62 -5.37
CA ASP A 426 37.98 -16.19 -4.47
C ASP A 426 37.43 -15.82 -3.10
N ASP A 427 38.01 -16.41 -2.06
CA ASP A 427 37.57 -16.28 -0.69
C ASP A 427 37.84 -14.92 -0.05
N LEU A 428 38.70 -14.10 -0.64
CA LEU A 428 39.03 -12.76 -0.17
C LEU A 428 38.06 -11.70 -0.68
N ARG A 429 37.16 -12.07 -1.59
CA ARG A 429 36.24 -11.12 -2.24
C ARG A 429 35.17 -10.64 -1.27
N ARG A 430 34.97 -9.32 -1.22
CA ARG A 430 33.95 -8.68 -0.38
C ARG A 430 33.30 -7.49 -1.07
N ILE A 431 32.09 -7.14 -0.64
CA ILE A 431 31.38 -5.95 -1.10
C ILE A 431 30.94 -5.09 0.10
N THR A 432 31.02 -3.78 -0.07
CA THR A 432 30.58 -2.80 0.92
C THR A 432 29.65 -1.80 0.28
N PHE A 433 28.44 -1.67 0.81
CA PHE A 433 27.50 -0.60 0.46
C PHE A 433 27.70 0.55 1.43
N VAL A 434 28.02 1.73 0.92
CA VAL A 434 28.31 2.94 1.70
C VAL A 434 27.19 3.95 1.52
N TYR A 435 26.56 4.35 2.63
CA TYR A 435 25.51 5.36 2.61
C TYR A 435 26.08 6.76 2.39
N VAL A 436 25.55 7.46 1.38
CA VAL A 436 25.85 8.86 1.08
C VAL A 436 24.57 9.70 1.25
N PRO A 437 24.50 10.64 2.21
CA PRO A 437 23.29 11.43 2.42
C PRO A 437 22.93 12.28 1.21
N SER A 438 21.66 12.24 0.80
CA SER A 438 21.24 12.91 -0.42
C SER A 438 21.50 14.42 -0.40
N ALA A 439 21.29 15.08 0.75
CA ALA A 439 21.48 16.53 0.91
C ALA A 439 22.94 16.99 0.74
N MET A 440 23.91 16.07 0.78
CA MET A 440 25.34 16.38 0.87
C MET A 440 25.93 16.91 -0.44
N ARG A 441 25.34 16.58 -1.60
CA ARG A 441 25.85 16.90 -2.95
C ARG A 441 27.35 16.57 -3.09
N TRP A 442 27.68 15.33 -2.75
CA TRP A 442 29.07 14.87 -2.72
C TRP A 442 29.54 14.48 -4.13
N ASP A 443 30.77 14.86 -4.49
CA ASP A 443 31.30 14.95 -5.87
C ASP A 443 30.90 13.83 -6.83
N ILE A 444 31.03 12.56 -6.43
CA ILE A 444 30.76 11.42 -7.31
C ILE A 444 29.25 11.18 -7.50
N HIS A 445 28.43 11.62 -6.54
CA HIS A 445 26.97 11.51 -6.52
C HIS A 445 26.26 12.70 -7.17
N ASP A 446 26.81 13.92 -7.10
CA ASP A 446 26.14 15.14 -7.59
C ASP A 446 26.01 15.19 -9.13
N THR A 447 26.78 14.36 -9.85
CA THR A 447 26.74 14.29 -11.32
C THR A 447 25.55 13.51 -11.91
N LEU A 448 24.67 12.90 -11.10
CA LEU A 448 23.69 11.92 -11.58
C LEU A 448 22.19 12.24 -11.37
N ARG A 449 21.82 13.33 -10.67
CA ARG A 449 20.44 13.52 -10.20
C ARG A 449 19.43 14.11 -11.20
N SER A 450 18.22 13.52 -11.30
CA SER A 450 16.95 14.26 -11.56
C SER A 450 15.59 13.52 -11.33
N GLN A 451 14.96 13.80 -10.17
CA GLN A 451 13.50 13.95 -9.86
C GLN A 451 12.54 12.74 -9.95
N ALA A 452 11.31 12.79 -9.37
CA ALA A 452 10.42 11.65 -8.94
C ALA A 452 8.92 11.65 -9.45
N ALA A 453 8.18 10.50 -9.45
CA ALA A 453 6.83 10.22 -10.05
C ALA A 453 5.65 9.74 -9.12
N HIS A 454 4.37 9.68 -9.59
CA HIS A 454 3.20 9.04 -8.87
C HIS A 454 1.88 8.67 -9.65
N SER A 455 1.67 7.43 -10.12
CA SER A 455 0.45 7.06 -10.90
C SER A 455 -0.89 6.87 -10.13
N VAL A 456 -0.90 6.44 -8.86
CA VAL A 456 -2.17 6.28 -8.09
C VAL A 456 -2.63 7.61 -7.49
N LEU A 457 -1.69 8.51 -7.22
CA LEU A 457 -2.01 9.87 -6.82
C LEU A 457 -2.64 10.61 -8.00
N ASP A 458 -2.19 10.39 -9.25
CA ASP A 458 -2.78 11.01 -10.44
C ASP A 458 -4.31 10.78 -10.54
N SER A 459 -4.77 9.55 -10.34
CA SER A 459 -6.21 9.24 -10.37
C SER A 459 -6.98 9.86 -9.21
N TRP A 460 -6.36 10.03 -8.03
CA TRP A 460 -7.02 10.71 -6.91
C TRP A 460 -7.01 12.22 -7.09
N SER A 461 -5.89 12.79 -7.53
CA SER A 461 -5.72 14.19 -7.88
C SER A 461 -6.74 14.65 -8.91
N SER A 462 -6.95 13.87 -9.97
CA SER A 462 -7.99 14.15 -10.97
C SER A 462 -9.39 14.22 -10.34
N THR A 463 -9.79 13.21 -9.55
CA THR A 463 -11.09 13.23 -8.86
C THR A 463 -11.18 14.36 -7.83
N PHE A 464 -10.07 14.72 -7.19
CA PHE A 464 -10.03 15.77 -6.17
C PHE A 464 -10.23 17.17 -6.74
N GLN A 465 -9.94 17.39 -8.03
CA GLN A 465 -10.23 18.67 -8.69
C GLN A 465 -11.73 18.95 -8.82
N ASP A 466 -12.59 17.92 -8.83
CA ASP A 466 -14.04 18.07 -8.91
C ASP A 466 -14.61 18.71 -7.62
N PRO A 467 -15.16 19.95 -7.69
CA PRO A 467 -15.73 20.65 -6.54
C PRO A 467 -16.88 19.91 -5.86
N THR A 468 -17.62 19.05 -6.59
CA THR A 468 -18.71 18.25 -6.01
C THR A 468 -18.18 17.16 -5.08
N TYR A 469 -16.95 16.69 -5.33
CA TYR A 469 -16.29 15.67 -4.51
C TYR A 469 -15.49 16.29 -3.36
N ARG A 470 -14.59 17.25 -3.64
CA ARG A 470 -13.76 17.89 -2.60
C ARG A 470 -14.56 18.85 -1.70
N GLY A 471 -15.62 19.45 -2.24
CA GLY A 471 -16.36 20.55 -1.61
C GLY A 471 -16.16 21.88 -2.34
N SER A 472 -17.26 22.58 -2.63
CA SER A 472 -17.22 23.89 -3.31
C SER A 472 -16.49 24.97 -2.51
N GLU A 473 -16.52 24.87 -1.18
CA GLU A 473 -15.83 25.81 -0.28
C GLU A 473 -14.43 25.33 0.12
N PHE A 474 -13.87 24.28 -0.48
CA PHE A 474 -12.55 23.78 -0.08
C PHE A 474 -11.46 24.84 -0.35
N LEU A 475 -10.67 25.19 0.67
CA LEU A 475 -9.58 26.16 0.55
C LEU A 475 -8.42 25.53 -0.21
N GLU A 476 -8.17 26.03 -1.41
CA GLU A 476 -7.02 25.62 -2.22
C GLU A 476 -5.75 26.27 -1.67
N LEU A 477 -4.75 25.43 -1.39
CA LEU A 477 -3.41 25.85 -1.01
C LEU A 477 -2.44 25.48 -2.12
N GLN A 478 -1.28 26.11 -2.13
CA GLN A 478 -0.24 25.87 -3.11
C GLN A 478 0.94 25.12 -2.50
N GLN A 479 1.66 24.40 -3.37
CA GLN A 479 3.02 23.92 -3.13
C GLN A 479 4.02 25.06 -3.36
N PRO A 480 5.28 24.95 -2.88
CA PRO A 480 6.29 25.98 -3.09
C PRO A 480 6.57 26.32 -4.57
N ASP A 481 6.26 25.41 -5.49
CA ASP A 481 6.40 25.58 -6.93
C ASP A 481 5.18 26.29 -7.59
N GLY A 482 4.22 26.76 -6.78
CA GLY A 482 3.00 27.44 -7.23
C GLY A 482 1.88 26.51 -7.69
N ARG A 483 2.10 25.19 -7.75
CA ARG A 483 1.06 24.23 -8.14
C ARG A 483 0.02 24.03 -7.02
N PRO A 484 -1.23 23.67 -7.34
CA PRO A 484 -2.22 23.34 -6.32
C PRO A 484 -1.77 22.15 -5.48
N LEU A 485 -1.89 22.28 -4.16
CA LEU A 485 -1.56 21.24 -3.19
C LEU A 485 -2.45 20.02 -3.39
N GLN A 486 -1.82 18.90 -3.75
CA GLN A 486 -2.52 17.65 -4.05
C GLN A 486 -2.72 16.76 -2.81
N PRO A 487 -3.79 15.95 -2.78
CA PRO A 487 -4.00 14.99 -1.71
C PRO A 487 -3.02 13.83 -1.81
N SER A 488 -2.62 13.32 -0.65
CA SER A 488 -1.82 12.10 -0.55
C SER A 488 -2.24 11.31 0.67
N TYR A 489 -2.09 9.98 0.59
CA TYR A 489 -2.28 9.08 1.72
C TYR A 489 -0.93 8.56 2.24
N LEU A 490 0.16 8.89 1.57
CA LEU A 490 1.50 8.58 2.04
C LEU A 490 1.80 9.46 3.26
N ASN A 491 2.30 8.84 4.33
CA ASN A 491 2.64 9.52 5.59
C ASN A 491 1.53 10.41 6.20
N GLY A 492 0.26 10.13 5.88
CA GLY A 492 -0.87 10.92 6.36
C GLY A 492 -1.31 12.04 5.41
N GLY A 493 -0.62 12.26 4.30
CA GLY A 493 -0.90 13.38 3.42
C GLY A 493 -0.45 14.71 4.02
N PRO A 494 -0.45 15.77 3.20
CA PRO A 494 0.22 17.02 3.55
C PRO A 494 -0.46 17.75 4.72
N TRP A 495 -1.78 17.62 4.90
CA TRP A 495 -2.49 18.26 6.01
C TRP A 495 -2.31 17.54 7.34
N LEU A 496 -2.53 16.23 7.40
CA LEU A 496 -2.41 15.48 8.65
C LEU A 496 -0.94 15.40 9.11
N SER A 497 0.02 15.32 8.19
CA SER A 497 1.44 15.32 8.55
C SER A 497 1.81 16.61 9.29
N THR A 498 1.29 17.75 8.85
CA THR A 498 1.58 19.07 9.42
C THR A 498 0.83 19.31 10.72
N PHE A 499 -0.48 19.10 10.74
CA PHE A 499 -1.35 19.55 11.84
C PHE A 499 -1.77 18.43 12.80
N GLY A 500 -1.55 17.16 12.44
CA GLY A 500 -2.12 16.02 13.15
C GLY A 500 -1.53 15.71 14.54
N HIS A 501 -0.68 16.60 15.07
CA HIS A 501 -0.14 16.51 16.43
C HIS A 501 -1.12 17.05 17.48
N SER A 502 -1.94 18.05 17.12
CA SER A 502 -2.91 18.69 18.03
C SER A 502 -4.35 18.42 17.59
N ILE A 503 -5.17 17.93 18.50
CA ILE A 503 -6.58 17.56 18.22
C ILE A 503 -7.40 18.81 17.89
N THR A 504 -7.29 19.82 18.74
CA THR A 504 -8.08 21.06 18.65
C THR A 504 -7.64 21.91 17.47
N GLU A 505 -6.33 22.01 17.23
CA GLU A 505 -5.78 22.70 16.06
C GLU A 505 -6.20 22.01 14.76
N PHE A 506 -6.03 20.69 14.67
CA PHE A 506 -6.39 19.98 13.44
C PHE A 506 -7.88 20.08 13.13
N ALA A 507 -8.74 20.01 14.14
CA ALA A 507 -10.18 20.20 13.95
C ALA A 507 -10.51 21.61 13.43
N ARG A 508 -9.87 22.66 13.97
CA ARG A 508 -10.03 24.05 13.51
C ARG A 508 -9.51 24.24 12.08
N VAL A 509 -8.36 23.68 11.76
CA VAL A 509 -7.79 23.66 10.40
C VAL A 509 -8.73 22.96 9.42
N CYS A 510 -9.25 21.78 9.77
CA CYS A 510 -10.18 21.06 8.91
C CYS A 510 -11.46 21.86 8.64
N ARG A 511 -12.00 22.56 9.65
CA ARG A 511 -13.17 23.43 9.50
C ARG A 511 -12.87 24.66 8.64
N CYS A 512 -11.70 25.27 8.82
CA CYS A 512 -11.23 26.37 7.97
C CYS A 512 -11.11 25.92 6.52
N ILE A 513 -10.37 24.84 6.26
CA ILE A 513 -10.11 24.36 4.90
C ILE A 513 -11.41 23.91 4.21
N THR A 514 -12.29 23.17 4.89
CA THR A 514 -13.56 22.75 4.28
C THR A 514 -14.56 23.90 4.11
N GLY A 515 -14.41 25.00 4.86
CA GLY A 515 -15.42 26.05 4.95
C GLY A 515 -16.63 25.66 5.82
N HIS A 516 -16.55 24.55 6.55
CA HIS A 516 -17.58 24.08 7.48
C HIS A 516 -17.16 24.42 8.91
N THR A 517 -17.35 25.68 9.29
CA THR A 517 -16.83 26.28 10.51
C THR A 517 -17.93 27.06 11.26
N PRO A 518 -17.91 27.15 12.59
CA PRO A 518 -18.97 27.82 13.37
C PRO A 518 -18.88 29.35 13.27
N ILE A 519 -19.19 29.89 12.09
CA ILE A 519 -19.15 31.32 11.77
C ILE A 519 -20.42 31.73 11.02
N GLY A 520 -20.70 33.03 10.97
CA GLY A 520 -21.91 33.57 10.35
C GLY A 520 -22.22 33.06 8.93
N ALA A 521 -21.22 32.96 8.05
CA ALA A 521 -21.43 32.43 6.70
C ALA A 521 -21.94 30.97 6.70
N TYR A 522 -21.47 30.14 7.64
CA TYR A 522 -21.96 28.78 7.81
C TYR A 522 -23.38 28.76 8.38
N TYR A 523 -23.65 29.56 9.41
CA TYR A 523 -24.98 29.62 10.03
C TYR A 523 -26.04 30.04 9.01
N ARG A 524 -25.74 31.05 8.18
CA ARG A 524 -26.61 31.47 7.08
C ARG A 524 -26.88 30.34 6.09
N ARG A 525 -25.82 29.66 5.65
CA ARG A 525 -25.89 28.58 4.66
C ARG A 525 -26.69 27.37 5.16
N PHE A 526 -26.61 27.07 6.45
CA PHE A 526 -27.29 25.93 7.07
C PHE A 526 -28.57 26.32 7.84
N LYS A 527 -29.03 27.56 7.72
CA LYS A 527 -30.24 28.09 8.36
C LYS A 527 -30.25 27.88 9.89
N ILE A 528 -29.10 28.13 10.52
CA ILE A 528 -28.94 28.06 11.98
C ILE A 528 -29.21 29.46 12.55
N ASN A 529 -30.04 29.53 13.60
CA ASN A 529 -30.42 30.79 14.25
C ASN A 529 -29.32 31.27 15.21
N GLU A 530 -28.23 31.78 14.65
CA GLU A 530 -27.07 32.34 15.34
C GLU A 530 -26.65 33.65 14.66
N PRO A 531 -25.88 34.53 15.33
CA PRO A 531 -25.42 35.79 14.73
C PRO A 531 -24.61 35.57 13.45
N HIS A 532 -24.97 36.31 12.40
CA HIS A 532 -24.33 36.22 11.09
C HIS A 532 -23.16 37.21 10.91
N GLY A 533 -23.22 38.36 11.59
CA GLY A 533 -22.19 39.40 11.55
C GLY A 533 -20.93 39.03 12.34
N CYS A 534 -19.84 39.73 12.08
CA CYS A 534 -18.65 39.67 12.91
C CYS A 534 -18.67 40.77 13.97
N THR A 535 -18.05 40.52 15.12
CA THR A 535 -17.91 41.50 16.22
C THR A 535 -17.07 42.72 15.85
N CYS A 536 -16.28 42.67 14.76
CA CYS A 536 -15.61 43.85 14.19
C CYS A 536 -16.54 44.76 13.37
N GLY A 537 -17.86 44.50 13.34
CA GLY A 537 -18.84 45.28 12.59
C GLY A 537 -19.10 44.80 11.16
N ALA A 538 -18.37 43.78 10.66
CA ALA A 538 -18.65 43.22 9.34
C ALA A 538 -20.04 42.55 9.30
N ALA A 539 -20.86 42.90 8.31
CA ALA A 539 -22.23 42.37 8.16
C ALA A 539 -22.31 40.83 8.04
N LEU A 540 -21.24 40.19 7.56
CA LEU A 540 -21.13 38.73 7.49
C LEU A 540 -19.75 38.26 7.91
N GLN A 541 -19.70 37.39 8.92
CA GLN A 541 -18.48 36.68 9.30
C GLN A 541 -18.25 35.49 8.35
N SER A 542 -17.45 35.69 7.30
CA SER A 542 -17.02 34.64 6.37
C SER A 542 -15.58 34.18 6.63
N ARG A 543 -15.19 33.01 6.09
CA ARG A 543 -13.78 32.57 6.13
C ARG A 543 -12.87 33.60 5.47
N GLN A 544 -13.29 34.14 4.32
CA GLN A 544 -12.52 35.16 3.61
C GLN A 544 -12.36 36.43 4.46
N HIS A 545 -13.42 36.85 5.17
CA HIS A 545 -13.31 37.97 6.10
C HIS A 545 -12.31 37.67 7.23
N ILE A 546 -12.39 36.51 7.89
CA ILE A 546 -11.50 36.11 8.97
C ILE A 546 -10.03 36.05 8.51
N LEU A 547 -9.76 35.41 7.37
CA LEU A 547 -8.38 35.20 6.89
C LEU A 547 -7.74 36.46 6.31
N PHE A 548 -8.52 37.37 5.73
CA PHE A 548 -7.98 38.44 4.88
C PHE A 548 -8.35 39.86 5.31
N ARG A 549 -9.37 40.06 6.17
CA ARG A 549 -9.95 41.40 6.42
C ARG A 549 -10.15 41.75 7.89
N CYS A 550 -10.29 40.76 8.77
CA CYS A 550 -10.65 40.97 10.17
C CYS A 550 -9.44 41.37 11.05
N ARG A 551 -8.90 42.57 10.82
CA ARG A 551 -7.71 43.09 11.52
C ARG A 551 -7.95 43.36 13.02
N ASP A 552 -9.18 43.66 13.42
CA ASP A 552 -9.52 43.97 14.81
C ASP A 552 -9.52 42.74 15.72
N ARG A 553 -9.65 41.53 15.15
CA ARG A 553 -9.76 40.27 15.92
C ARG A 553 -8.63 39.30 15.64
N TYR A 554 -8.00 39.38 14.47
CA TYR A 554 -7.03 38.37 14.04
C TYR A 554 -5.79 39.00 13.40
N SER A 555 -4.65 38.37 13.64
CA SER A 555 -3.41 38.66 12.88
C SER A 555 -3.59 38.13 11.45
N VAL A 556 -3.82 39.05 10.52
CA VAL A 556 -4.15 38.75 9.12
C VAL A 556 -2.88 38.43 8.34
N HIS A 557 -2.73 37.17 7.93
CA HIS A 557 -1.74 36.72 6.95
C HIS A 557 -2.47 35.99 5.83
N TYR A 558 -2.16 36.33 4.57
CA TYR A 558 -2.76 35.72 3.39
C TYR A 558 -2.24 34.28 3.25
N PRO A 559 -3.02 33.24 3.55
CA PRO A 559 -2.47 31.90 3.54
C PRO A 559 -2.49 31.33 2.13
N CYS A 560 -1.31 31.21 1.53
CA CYS A 560 -1.09 30.56 0.24
C CYS A 560 -0.56 29.13 0.44
N PHE A 561 0.25 28.92 1.47
CA PHE A 561 0.91 27.66 1.79
C PHE A 561 0.39 27.06 3.10
N LEU A 562 0.68 25.77 3.32
CA LEU A 562 0.35 25.10 4.58
C LEU A 562 1.00 25.77 5.80
N GLY A 563 2.24 26.26 5.64
CA GLY A 563 2.96 26.98 6.69
C GLY A 563 2.24 28.25 7.12
N ASP A 564 1.61 28.96 6.19
CA ASP A 564 0.87 30.20 6.49
C ASP A 564 -0.39 29.90 7.32
N ILE A 565 -1.09 28.80 7.01
CA ILE A 565 -2.21 28.35 7.86
C ILE A 565 -1.72 27.97 9.26
N ALA A 566 -0.59 27.27 9.36
CA ALA A 566 -0.02 26.91 10.67
C ALA A 566 0.31 28.15 11.50
N SER A 567 0.98 29.12 10.90
CA SER A 567 1.27 30.42 11.52
C SER A 567 -0.04 31.11 11.93
N PHE A 568 -1.02 31.21 11.03
CA PHE A 568 -2.31 31.82 11.33
C PHE A 568 -3.00 31.17 12.53
N MET A 569 -3.05 29.83 12.60
CA MET A 569 -3.72 29.10 13.69
C MET A 569 -2.98 29.25 15.03
N LYS A 570 -1.66 29.40 14.98
CA LYS A 570 -0.80 29.66 16.16
C LYS A 570 -1.06 31.05 16.73
N TYR A 571 -1.10 32.08 15.89
CA TYR A 571 -1.36 33.46 16.33
C TYR A 571 -2.83 33.73 16.67
N ASN A 572 -3.76 32.91 16.16
CA ASN A 572 -5.20 33.11 16.33
C ASN A 572 -5.87 31.88 16.99
N PRO A 573 -5.64 31.63 18.29
CA PRO A 573 -6.07 30.39 18.98
C PRO A 573 -7.60 30.22 19.07
N THR A 574 -8.38 31.28 18.88
CA THR A 574 -9.86 31.22 18.88
C THR A 574 -10.46 31.13 17.47
N ALA A 575 -9.68 31.33 16.41
CA ALA A 575 -10.19 31.31 15.04
C ALA A 575 -10.74 29.93 14.67
N PHE A 576 -11.91 29.92 14.01
CA PHE A 576 -12.62 28.71 13.56
C PHE A 576 -12.96 27.69 14.67
N GLY A 577 -12.76 28.05 15.94
CA GLY A 577 -13.23 27.33 17.12
C GLY A 577 -14.70 27.66 17.42
N PHE A 578 -15.33 26.85 18.28
CA PHE A 578 -16.64 27.23 18.80
C PHE A 578 -16.45 28.41 19.76
N ASN A 579 -17.21 29.50 19.57
CA ASN A 579 -17.25 30.58 20.56
C ASN A 579 -17.98 30.07 21.81
N ARG A 580 -17.24 29.40 22.70
CA ARG A 580 -17.63 29.24 24.10
C ARG A 580 -16.38 29.37 24.93
N ASP A 581 -16.49 30.21 25.94
CA ASP A 581 -15.62 30.29 27.11
C ASP A 581 -15.08 28.89 27.49
N PRO A 582 -13.81 28.72 27.93
CA PRO A 582 -13.21 27.41 28.23
C PRO A 582 -13.92 26.57 29.30
N SER A 583 -15.06 27.04 29.82
CA SER A 583 -15.78 26.60 31.02
C SER A 583 -17.15 25.95 30.74
N GLY A 584 -17.42 25.37 29.56
CA GLY A 584 -18.78 24.85 29.26
C GLY A 584 -18.90 23.72 28.24
N VAL A 585 -19.04 22.49 28.77
CA VAL A 585 -19.72 21.26 28.29
C VAL A 585 -20.03 21.09 26.78
N GLY A 586 -19.54 19.99 26.21
CA GLY A 586 -19.94 19.42 24.90
C GLY A 586 -19.14 18.20 24.47
#